data_AF-A0A5B2TB75-F1
#
_entry.id   AF-A0A5B2TB75-F1
#
_cell.length_a   1.000
_cell.length_b   1.000
_cell.length_c   1.000
_cell.angle_alpha   90.00
_cell.angle_beta   90.00
_cell.angle_gamma   90.00
#
_symmetry.space_group_name_H-M   'P 1'
#
loop_
_entity.id
_entity.type
_entity.pdbx_description
1 polymer ?
#
loop_
_entity_poly.entity_id
_entity_poly.type
_entity_poly.pdbx_seq_one_letter_code
_entity_poly.pdbx_strand_id
1 'polypeptide(L)' 'MKTLTAKEAKYGFGRLIDLARTEPLIVAKHGRPVVVVMAFEEFDRLKAIEVGCVPAPAQPKS' A
#
# COMPACT_ATOMS: atom_id res chain seq x y z
N MET A 1 3.78 9.63 7.51
CA MET A 1 2.58 8.78 7.42
C MET A 1 1.34 9.63 7.62
N LYS A 2 0.69 9.98 6.50
CA LYS A 2 -0.54 10.78 6.49
C LYS A 2 -1.76 9.88 6.55
N THR A 3 -2.87 10.41 7.03
CA THR A 3 -4.18 9.73 7.03
C THR A 3 -5.17 10.52 6.19
N LEU A 4 -5.83 9.85 5.24
CA LEU A 4 -6.92 10.37 4.43
C LEU A 4 -8.22 9.69 4.82
N THR A 5 -9.33 10.41 4.72
CA THR A 5 -10.65 9.79 4.83
C THR A 5 -10.99 9.01 3.57
N ALA A 6 -11.87 8.01 3.70
CA ALA A 6 -12.43 7.30 2.55
C ALA A 6 -13.09 8.24 1.52
N LYS A 7 -13.65 9.37 1.99
CA LYS A 7 -14.22 10.41 1.14
C LYS A 7 -13.15 11.10 0.29
N GLU A 8 -12.06 11.53 0.90
CA GLU A 8 -10.94 12.18 0.20
C GLU A 8 -10.26 11.23 -0.78
N ALA A 9 -10.09 9.96 -0.39
CA ALA A 9 -9.55 8.94 -1.27
C ALA A 9 -10.43 8.71 -2.52
N LYS A 10 -11.76 8.69 -2.35
CA LYS A 10 -12.73 8.52 -3.44
C LYS A 10 -12.69 9.69 -4.43
N TYR A 11 -12.69 10.93 -3.93
CA TYR A 11 -12.77 12.12 -4.80
C TYR A 11 -11.41 12.60 -5.31
N GLY A 12 -10.33 12.24 -4.65
CA GLY A 12 -8.96 12.68 -4.95
C GLY A 12 -8.04 11.53 -5.32
N PHE A 13 -8.51 10.51 -6.04
CA PHE A 13 -7.73 9.30 -6.30
C PHE A 13 -6.38 9.59 -6.99
N GLY A 14 -6.34 10.47 -8.00
CA GLY A 14 -5.07 10.87 -8.63
C GLY A 14 -4.07 11.47 -7.64
N ARG A 15 -4.52 12.44 -6.84
CA ARG A 15 -3.72 13.03 -5.75
C ARG A 15 -3.28 11.99 -4.72
N LEU A 16 -4.14 11.03 -4.40
CA LEU A 16 -3.83 9.94 -3.48
C LEU A 16 -2.69 9.07 -4.04
N ILE A 17 -2.69 8.76 -5.33
CA ILE A 17 -1.60 8.02 -5.98
C ILE A 17 -0.31 8.83 -5.96
N ASP A 18 -0.36 10.12 -6.30
CA ASP A 18 0.84 10.98 -6.27
C ASP A 18 1.46 11.01 -4.87
N LEU A 19 0.62 11.16 -3.84
CA LEU A 19 1.07 11.13 -2.45
C LEU A 19 1.63 9.75 -2.06
N ALA A 20 0.97 8.66 -2.45
CA ALA A 20 1.36 7.29 -2.11
C ALA A 20 2.70 6.88 -2.72
N ARG A 21 3.08 7.48 -3.86
CA ARG A 21 4.40 7.32 -4.46
C ARG A 21 5.52 8.00 -3.67
N THR A 22 5.19 9.04 -2.92
CA THR A 22 6.18 9.76 -2.08
C THR A 22 6.30 9.19 -0.67
N GLU A 23 5.18 8.77 -0.06
CA GLU A 23 5.16 8.16 1.27
C GLU A 23 3.94 7.24 1.45
N PRO A 24 4.03 6.18 2.27
CA PRO A 24 2.86 5.40 2.68
C PRO A 24 1.82 6.25 3.41
N LEU A 25 0.55 6.02 3.07
CA LEU A 25 -0.58 6.76 3.60
C LEU A 25 -1.74 5.85 3.98
N ILE A 26 -2.40 6.19 5.08
CA ILE A 26 -3.51 5.44 5.66
C ILE A 26 -4.81 5.99 5.08
N VAL A 27 -5.73 5.13 4.68
CA VAL A 27 -7.11 5.50 4.43
C VAL A 27 -7.96 5.03 5.60
N ALA A 28 -8.72 5.96 6.19
CA ALA A 28 -9.59 5.71 7.33
C ALA A 28 -11.07 5.84 6.94
N LYS A 29 -11.90 4.94 7.47
CA LYS A 29 -13.36 4.98 7.35
C LYS A 29 -13.95 5.20 8.75
N HIS A 30 -14.78 6.23 8.91
CA HIS A 30 -15.36 6.63 10.20
C HIS A 30 -14.32 6.76 11.33
N GLY A 31 -13.15 7.32 11.01
CA GLY A 31 -12.06 7.51 11.99
C GLY A 31 -11.24 6.25 12.30
N ARG A 32 -11.58 5.09 11.73
CA ARG A 32 -10.79 3.87 11.88
C ARG A 32 -9.90 3.65 10.66
N PRO A 33 -8.58 3.40 10.85
CA PRO A 33 -7.71 3.02 9.75
C PRO A 33 -8.20 1.70 9.15
N VAL A 34 -8.33 1.64 7.82
CA VAL A 34 -8.83 0.44 7.12
C VAL A 34 -7.82 -0.11 6.12
N VAL A 35 -7.08 0.75 5.41
CA VAL A 35 -6.05 0.31 4.44
C VAL A 35 -4.86 1.26 4.46
N VAL A 36 -3.71 0.79 3.97
CA VAL A 36 -2.54 1.60 3.65
C VAL A 36 -2.35 1.56 2.13
N VAL A 37 -2.06 2.71 1.54
CA VAL A 37 -1.67 2.84 0.13
C VAL A 37 -0.24 3.35 0.09
N MET A 38 0.58 2.72 -0.76
CA MET A 38 2.00 3.02 -0.92
C MET A 38 2.43 2.71 -2.35
N ALA A 39 3.64 3.13 -2.72
CA ALA A 39 4.28 2.74 -3.96
C ALA A 39 4.38 1.22 -4.09
N PHE A 40 4.26 0.71 -5.31
CA PHE A 40 4.37 -0.72 -5.58
C PHE A 40 5.76 -1.25 -5.22
N GLU A 41 6.81 -0.50 -5.55
CA GLU A 41 8.19 -0.87 -5.27
C GLU A 41 8.46 -1.01 -3.78
N GLU A 42 7.81 -0.19 -2.95
CA GLU A 42 7.91 -0.28 -1.49
C GLU A 42 7.16 -1.51 -0.96
N PHE A 43 5.96 -1.77 -1.48
CA PHE A 43 5.22 -2.98 -1.15
C PHE A 43 5.98 -4.26 -1.54
N ASP A 44 6.62 -4.27 -2.71
CA ASP A 44 7.41 -5.42 -3.19
C ASP A 44 8.65 -5.65 -2.33
N ARG A 45 9.33 -4.58 -1.89
CA ARG A 45 10.42 -4.66 -0.90
C ARG A 45 9.95 -5.24 0.43
N LEU A 46 8.82 -4.77 0.96
CA LEU A 46 8.24 -5.29 2.20
C LEU A 46 7.88 -6.77 2.06
N LYS A 47 7.27 -7.15 0.93
CA LYS A 47 7.00 -8.56 0.63
C LYS A 47 8.26 -9.39 0.56
N ALA A 48 9.33 -8.89 -0.06
CA ALA A 48 10.61 -9.62 -0.13
C ALA A 48 11.23 -9.83 1.26
N ILE A 49 11.08 -8.85 2.18
CA ILE A 49 11.51 -8.96 3.57
C ILE A 49 10.64 -9.99 4.33
N GLU A 50 9.32 -9.96 4.14
CA GLU A 50 8.41 -10.94 4.72
C GLU A 50 8.69 -12.36 4.21
N VAL A 51 8.98 -12.52 2.91
CA VAL A 51 9.38 -13.79 2.29
C VAL A 51 10.78 -14.24 2.72
N GLY A 52 11.62 -13.34 3.22
CA GLY A 52 12.86 -13.67 3.93
C GLY A 52 12.65 -14.51 5.21
N CYS A 53 11.40 -14.72 5.64
CA CYS A 53 11.03 -15.63 6.74
C CYS A 53 10.46 -16.99 6.26
N VAL A 54 10.12 -17.19 4.98
CA VAL A 54 9.80 -18.53 4.42
C VAL A 54 10.18 -18.59 2.93
N PRO A 55 11.22 -19.35 2.52
CA PRO A 55 11.38 -19.66 1.11
C PRO A 55 10.32 -20.70 0.72
N ALA A 56 9.41 -20.36 -0.20
CA ALA A 56 8.48 -21.29 -0.83
C ALA A 56 8.32 -20.98 -2.32
N PRO A 57 8.08 -22.01 -3.15
CA PRO A 57 9.00 -22.35 -4.23
C PRO A 57 8.66 -21.70 -5.57
N ALA A 58 9.67 -21.68 -6.44
CA ALA A 58 9.59 -21.26 -7.84
C ALA A 58 8.34 -21.83 -8.52
N GLN A 59 7.48 -20.94 -9.02
CA GLN A 59 6.40 -21.35 -9.90
C GLN A 59 6.99 -21.67 -11.28
N PRO A 60 6.77 -22.89 -11.83
CA PRO A 60 7.14 -23.19 -13.20
C PRO A 60 6.24 -22.38 -14.14
N LYS A 61 6.87 -21.66 -15.06
CA LYS A 61 6.17 -21.06 -16.20
C LYS A 61 5.70 -22.18 -17.12
N SER A 62 4.39 -22.26 -17.34
CA SER A 62 3.79 -23.08 -18.40
C SER A 62 3.96 -22.45 -19.77
#